data_AF-A0A9P9WMT3-F1
#
_entry.id   AF-A0A9P9WMT3-F1
#
_cell.length_a   1.000
_cell.length_b   1.000
_cell.length_c   1.000
_cell.angle_alpha   90.00
_cell.angle_beta   90.00
_cell.angle_gamma   90.00
#
_symmetry.space_group_name_H-M   'P 1'
#
loop_
_entity.id
_entity.type
_entity.pdbx_description
1 polymer ?
#
loop_
_entity_poly.entity_id
_entity_poly.type
_entity_poly.pdbx_seq_one_letter_code
_entity_poly.pdbx_strand_id
1 'polypeptide(L)'
;MHRSSKKSSKSFRSPAASGSSSMAAGAPQGTVGRPRLGQYPKLIARFFEPLILLHVLGATRGDHTPIPHNPKSPEFSRRRLLDNLAYLCDFDKGGPTTTALGLEERHDCFKFWIASNRPTTKTLKFMSNAIESLKALFNATPIKREEAIEEFTEACIAFAKTRIIKEAKLLYRAIAVCSDHLSKETDSASLGLVTWLQMFVERDNITLCRWTYGHRNDEEMVQVNKRSRNVHETPAQSRVAADFATLRHRFGRLAHHVRAVKEVIVDASTLQHLFDECQIGQVPTLISVSRPEADAHTTLEGIMNRMLSSTNAIMLAKYVESLAEMDQKFEILERVKEQYASETFKPCVHAEIQVLEHFYQQGLAYAEGDPYIGCSKPACYCCSLYIENHPAGCVVPQTHRNIYLNWGPPVLHDGTADEGYPTQRDILNAMLKVIRKEVFNQVSSKANALKRHHDSITGLTQSTLSISTRVENSVDVETSFQRLDLGDLNGEPRAVQDNTSQSTPSSGNSFASSINDTPNHPYPFKEQTA
;
A
#
# COMPACT_ATOMS: atom_id res chain seq x y z
N MET A 1 19.98 50.83 30.26
CA MET A 1 19.37 51.95 31.02
C MET A 1 17.86 51.93 30.82
N HIS A 2 17.14 52.12 31.92
CA HIS A 2 15.71 51.91 32.16
C HIS A 2 14.72 52.72 31.29
N ARG A 3 13.53 52.15 31.01
CA ARG A 3 12.31 52.42 31.82
C ARG A 3 11.10 51.56 31.43
N SER A 4 10.42 51.12 32.48
CA SER A 4 9.18 50.34 32.56
C SER A 4 7.91 51.15 32.27
N SER A 5 6.81 50.46 31.94
CA SER A 5 5.49 50.85 32.43
C SER A 5 4.55 49.62 32.59
N LYS A 6 3.82 49.67 33.71
CA LYS A 6 2.99 48.64 34.35
C LYS A 6 1.66 48.41 33.63
N LYS A 7 1.08 47.21 33.72
CA LYS A 7 -0.39 47.04 33.77
C LYS A 7 -0.81 46.00 34.81
N SER A 8 -1.88 46.38 35.50
CA SER A 8 -2.41 45.91 36.78
C SER A 8 -3.31 44.68 36.63
N SER A 9 -3.24 43.81 37.63
CA SER A 9 -4.21 42.77 37.97
C SER A 9 -5.50 43.37 38.55
N LYS A 10 -6.64 42.70 38.34
CA LYS A 10 -7.82 42.76 39.22
C LYS A 10 -8.50 41.39 39.26
N SER A 11 -8.49 40.80 40.45
CA SER A 11 -9.28 39.63 40.87
C SER A 11 -10.72 40.03 41.13
N PHE A 12 -11.68 39.15 40.86
CA PHE A 12 -13.00 39.19 41.51
C PHE A 12 -13.23 37.93 42.32
N ARG A 13 -13.67 38.16 43.56
CA ARG A 13 -13.91 37.19 44.63
C ARG A 13 -15.27 36.51 44.47
N SER A 14 -15.34 35.25 44.88
CA SER A 14 -16.55 34.53 45.28
C SER A 14 -17.11 35.05 46.61
N PRO A 15 -18.38 34.76 46.93
CA PRO A 15 -18.83 34.57 48.30
C PRO A 15 -19.10 33.08 48.60
N ALA A 16 -18.72 32.68 49.81
CA ALA A 16 -18.93 31.38 50.43
C ALA A 16 -20.21 31.36 51.30
N ALA A 17 -20.72 30.17 51.66
CA ALA A 17 -20.73 29.68 53.04
C ALA A 17 -21.47 28.33 53.22
N SER A 18 -20.84 27.45 54.03
CA SER A 18 -21.39 26.45 54.99
C SER A 18 -22.56 25.52 54.58
N GLY A 19 -22.59 24.21 54.84
CA GLY A 19 -21.76 23.29 55.64
C GLY A 19 -22.69 22.21 56.25
N SER A 20 -22.32 20.92 56.17
CA SER A 20 -22.54 19.88 57.20
C SER A 20 -22.19 18.48 56.66
N SER A 21 -21.56 17.70 57.54
CA SER A 21 -21.02 16.37 57.32
C SER A 21 -22.08 15.29 57.05
N SER A 22 -21.73 14.32 56.20
CA SER A 22 -22.15 12.94 56.34
C SER A 22 -21.07 12.04 55.74
N MET A 23 -20.37 11.29 56.60
CA MET A 23 -19.57 10.15 56.18
C MET A 23 -20.53 9.01 55.82
N ALA A 24 -20.49 8.56 54.57
CA ALA A 24 -21.09 7.30 54.15
C ALA A 24 -20.16 6.58 53.16
N ALA A 25 -19.68 5.44 53.64
CA ALA A 25 -19.30 4.19 52.98
C ALA A 25 -19.05 4.18 51.45
N GLY A 26 -17.95 3.49 51.10
CA GLY A 26 -17.39 3.37 49.75
C GLY A 26 -18.36 3.00 48.63
N ALA A 27 -18.11 3.60 47.47
CA ALA A 27 -18.73 3.25 46.20
C ALA A 27 -17.84 2.24 45.43
N PRO A 28 -18.44 1.25 44.74
CA PRO A 28 -17.75 0.10 44.16
C PRO A 28 -17.30 0.33 42.71
N GLN A 29 -16.30 -0.49 42.33
CA GLN A 29 -16.07 -1.19 41.06
C GLN A 29 -16.35 -0.48 39.71
N GLY A 30 -15.36 -0.62 38.82
CA GLY A 30 -15.31 -0.06 37.47
C GLY A 30 -16.61 -0.17 36.69
N THR A 31 -16.96 0.91 36.01
CA THR A 31 -18.11 1.03 35.13
C THR A 31 -18.16 -0.13 34.13
N VAL A 32 -19.08 -1.06 34.37
CA VAL A 32 -19.46 -2.12 33.42
C VAL A 32 -20.13 -1.44 32.23
N GLY A 33 -19.56 -1.58 31.02
CA GLY A 33 -20.15 -1.06 29.79
C GLY A 33 -21.59 -1.55 29.58
N ARG A 34 -22.45 -0.74 28.96
CA ARG A 34 -23.87 -1.09 28.74
C ARG A 34 -24.00 -2.35 27.87
N PRO A 35 -24.92 -3.29 28.18
CA PRO A 35 -25.20 -4.44 27.32
C PRO A 35 -25.53 -4.03 25.89
N ARG A 36 -24.94 -4.72 24.90
CA ARG A 36 -25.04 -4.38 23.47
C ARG A 36 -26.38 -4.88 22.89
N LEU A 37 -27.44 -4.10 23.07
CA LEU A 37 -28.81 -4.50 22.70
C LEU A 37 -29.19 -4.18 21.25
N GLY A 38 -28.59 -3.16 20.63
CA GLY A 38 -28.89 -2.75 19.24
C GLY A 38 -28.28 -3.70 18.19
N GLN A 39 -29.03 -4.05 17.16
CA GLN A 39 -28.58 -4.97 16.10
C GLN A 39 -27.33 -4.46 15.35
N TYR A 40 -27.28 -3.17 15.02
CA TYR A 40 -26.14 -2.56 14.31
C TYR A 40 -24.88 -2.45 15.20
N PRO A 41 -24.92 -1.88 16.42
CA PRO A 41 -23.77 -1.95 17.34
C PRO A 41 -23.29 -3.38 17.63
N LYS A 42 -24.22 -4.35 17.71
CA LYS A 42 -23.89 -5.77 17.88
C LYS A 42 -23.16 -6.34 16.66
N LEU A 43 -23.54 -5.97 15.44
CA LEU A 43 -22.82 -6.35 14.21
C LEU A 43 -21.37 -5.83 14.24
N ILE A 44 -21.19 -4.54 14.55
CA ILE A 44 -19.86 -3.92 14.62
C ILE A 44 -19.00 -4.57 15.70
N ALA A 45 -19.53 -4.77 16.91
CA ALA A 45 -18.79 -5.43 17.97
C ALA A 45 -18.44 -6.89 17.62
N ARG A 46 -19.37 -7.63 16.98
CA ARG A 46 -19.13 -9.01 16.50
C ARG A 46 -18.06 -9.08 15.42
N PHE A 47 -17.86 -8.02 14.65
CA PHE A 47 -16.78 -7.92 13.66
C PHE A 47 -15.42 -7.69 14.32
N PHE A 48 -15.33 -6.70 15.20
CA PHE A 48 -14.06 -6.30 15.80
C PHE A 48 -13.53 -7.31 16.83
N GLU A 49 -14.38 -8.00 17.59
CA GLU A 49 -13.93 -8.96 18.60
C GLU A 49 -13.01 -10.06 18.03
N PRO A 50 -13.42 -10.82 16.99
CA PRO A 50 -12.54 -11.79 16.34
C PRO A 50 -11.33 -11.15 15.68
N LEU A 51 -11.47 -9.94 15.12
CA LEU A 51 -10.39 -9.23 14.45
C LEU A 51 -9.27 -8.82 15.43
N ILE A 52 -9.65 -8.31 16.60
CA ILE A 52 -8.72 -7.93 17.68
C ILE A 52 -8.02 -9.18 18.20
N LEU A 53 -8.76 -10.26 18.46
CA LEU A 53 -8.15 -11.53 18.89
C LEU A 53 -7.17 -12.04 17.82
N LEU A 54 -7.56 -12.04 16.55
CA LEU A 54 -6.68 -12.46 15.45
C LEU A 54 -5.44 -11.57 15.36
N HIS A 55 -5.58 -10.25 15.53
CA HIS A 55 -4.45 -9.32 15.56
C HIS A 55 -3.47 -9.63 16.72
N VAL A 56 -3.99 -9.91 17.92
CA VAL A 56 -3.17 -10.28 19.08
C VAL A 56 -2.45 -11.61 18.87
N LEU A 57 -3.12 -12.58 18.25
CA LEU A 57 -2.50 -13.84 17.82
C LEU A 57 -1.45 -13.64 16.71
N GLY A 58 -1.47 -12.49 16.02
CA GLY A 58 -0.50 -12.10 15.00
C GLY A 58 -1.06 -11.02 14.06
N ALA A 59 -0.25 -10.01 13.74
CA ALA A 59 -0.75 -8.91 12.91
C ALA A 59 -0.72 -9.23 11.39
N THR A 60 -0.17 -10.36 10.96
CA THR A 60 0.08 -10.69 9.54
C THR A 60 -0.51 -12.05 9.19
N ARG A 61 -1.20 -12.13 8.05
CA ARG A 61 -2.05 -13.27 7.63
C ARG A 61 -1.58 -13.94 6.33
N GLY A 62 -0.26 -14.04 6.20
CA GLY A 62 0.45 -14.59 5.03
C GLY A 62 1.32 -13.53 4.35
N ASP A 63 1.94 -13.92 3.23
CA ASP A 63 2.79 -13.03 2.44
C ASP A 63 1.96 -12.06 1.56
N HIS A 64 2.65 -11.10 0.95
CA HIS A 64 2.04 -10.27 -0.11
C HIS A 64 1.41 -11.12 -1.20
N THR A 65 0.21 -10.77 -1.64
CA THR A 65 -0.34 -11.38 -2.85
C THR A 65 0.38 -10.86 -4.09
N PRO A 66 0.39 -11.60 -5.20
CA PRO A 66 0.86 -11.04 -6.47
C PRO A 66 0.01 -9.85 -6.89
N ILE A 67 0.60 -8.99 -7.71
CA ILE A 67 -0.15 -7.90 -8.34
C ILE A 67 -1.16 -8.53 -9.31
N PRO A 68 -2.44 -8.11 -9.32
CA PRO A 68 -3.47 -8.66 -10.22
C PRO A 68 -3.32 -8.14 -11.66
N HIS A 69 -2.08 -8.04 -12.12
CA HIS A 69 -1.69 -7.46 -13.40
C HIS A 69 -1.18 -8.58 -14.29
N ASN A 70 -1.80 -8.74 -15.45
CA ASN A 70 -1.23 -9.55 -16.53
C ASN A 70 -0.48 -8.57 -17.44
N PRO A 71 0.87 -8.58 -17.50
CA PRO A 71 1.64 -7.66 -18.36
C PRO A 71 1.29 -7.72 -19.84
N LYS A 72 0.56 -8.76 -20.27
CA LYS A 72 0.09 -8.93 -21.65
C LYS A 72 -1.31 -8.39 -21.89
N SER A 73 -2.03 -7.94 -20.85
CA SER A 73 -3.41 -7.48 -20.97
C SER A 73 -3.47 -5.97 -21.26
N PRO A 74 -4.49 -5.51 -22.01
CA PRO A 74 -4.67 -4.08 -22.31
C PRO A 74 -4.79 -3.19 -21.06
N GLU A 75 -5.36 -3.72 -19.97
CA GLU A 75 -5.62 -2.98 -18.73
C GLU A 75 -4.33 -2.74 -17.91
N PHE A 76 -3.25 -3.48 -18.19
CA PHE A 76 -2.00 -3.43 -17.43
C PHE A 76 -1.46 -2.02 -17.23
N SER A 77 -1.30 -1.28 -18.34
CA SER A 77 -0.78 0.10 -18.29
C SER A 77 -1.72 1.04 -17.57
N ARG A 78 -3.05 0.87 -17.71
CA ARG A 78 -4.02 1.70 -16.99
C ARG A 78 -3.94 1.46 -15.48
N ARG A 79 -3.88 0.21 -15.05
CA ARG A 79 -3.81 -0.12 -13.63
C ARG A 79 -2.49 0.33 -12.99
N ARG A 80 -1.36 0.13 -13.69
CA ARG A 80 -0.05 0.62 -13.23
C ARG A 80 0.03 2.14 -13.19
N LEU A 81 -0.58 2.83 -14.17
CA LEU A 81 -0.74 4.28 -14.17
C LEU A 81 -1.49 4.74 -12.91
N LEU A 82 -2.63 4.12 -12.58
CA LEU A 82 -3.41 4.47 -11.39
C LEU A 82 -2.67 4.17 -10.09
N ASP A 83 -2.00 3.03 -9.97
CA ASP A 83 -1.17 2.69 -8.80
C ASP A 83 -0.05 3.72 -8.59
N ASN A 84 0.66 4.08 -9.66
CA ASN A 84 1.77 5.01 -9.56
C ASN A 84 1.31 6.46 -9.37
N LEU A 85 0.23 6.92 -9.99
CA LEU A 85 -0.36 8.22 -9.69
C LEU A 85 -0.81 8.30 -8.22
N ALA A 86 -1.42 7.24 -7.68
CA ALA A 86 -1.76 7.15 -6.27
C ALA A 86 -0.50 7.17 -5.39
N TYR A 87 0.58 6.51 -5.82
CA TYR A 87 1.88 6.57 -5.14
C TYR A 87 2.48 7.97 -5.10
N LEU A 88 2.50 8.69 -6.22
CA LEU A 88 3.04 10.06 -6.29
C LEU A 88 2.25 11.03 -5.39
N CYS A 89 0.96 10.76 -5.18
CA CYS A 89 0.09 11.53 -4.29
C CYS A 89 0.29 11.22 -2.79
N ASP A 90 0.95 10.11 -2.42
CA ASP A 90 1.18 9.69 -1.03
C ASP A 90 2.47 10.29 -0.45
N PHE A 91 2.41 11.58 -0.15
CA PHE A 91 3.57 12.43 0.16
C PHE A 91 4.17 12.31 1.58
N ASP A 92 3.50 11.61 2.50
CA ASP A 92 4.03 11.37 3.84
C ASP A 92 4.04 9.87 4.19
N LYS A 93 4.85 9.51 5.18
CA LYS A 93 4.89 8.17 5.76
C LYS A 93 4.04 8.13 7.02
N GLY A 94 3.19 7.10 7.12
CA GLY A 94 2.47 6.76 8.36
C GLY A 94 1.02 6.36 8.16
N GLY A 95 0.46 6.46 6.95
CA GLY A 95 -0.92 6.07 6.65
C GLY A 95 -1.90 7.22 6.38
N PRO A 96 -1.80 8.42 7.00
CA PRO A 96 -2.75 9.51 6.73
C PRO A 96 -2.84 9.94 5.26
N THR A 97 -1.72 9.97 4.56
CA THR A 97 -1.64 10.38 3.15
C THR A 97 -1.75 9.21 2.17
N THR A 98 -1.92 7.97 2.66
CA THR A 98 -2.18 6.82 1.78
C THR A 98 -3.35 7.16 0.87
N THR A 99 -3.11 7.01 -0.43
CA THR A 99 -3.97 7.52 -1.49
C THR A 99 -4.47 6.36 -2.34
N ALA A 100 -5.70 6.48 -2.83
CA ALA A 100 -6.29 5.60 -3.82
C ALA A 100 -6.92 6.42 -4.96
N LEU A 101 -6.98 5.84 -6.15
CA LEU A 101 -7.52 6.43 -7.36
C LEU A 101 -8.55 5.52 -8.01
N GLY A 102 -9.69 6.09 -8.40
CA GLY A 102 -10.65 5.48 -9.32
C GLY A 102 -10.71 6.29 -10.61
N LEU A 103 -10.95 5.63 -11.74
CA LEU A 103 -11.11 6.28 -13.04
C LEU A 103 -12.53 6.07 -13.54
N GLU A 104 -13.30 7.17 -13.57
CA GLU A 104 -14.65 7.19 -14.10
C GLU A 104 -14.61 7.51 -15.60
N GLU A 105 -15.37 6.77 -16.38
CA GLU A 105 -15.65 7.10 -17.78
C GLU A 105 -17.02 7.76 -17.88
N ARG A 106 -17.04 8.94 -18.48
CA ARG A 106 -18.24 9.70 -18.80
C ARG A 106 -18.37 9.80 -20.31
N HIS A 107 -19.55 10.21 -20.75
CA HIS A 107 -19.82 10.44 -22.17
C HIS A 107 -18.94 11.54 -22.79
N ASP A 108 -18.44 12.48 -21.98
CA ASP A 108 -17.70 13.66 -22.41
C ASP A 108 -16.22 13.67 -21.99
N CYS A 109 -15.86 12.95 -20.93
CA CYS A 109 -14.52 13.00 -20.36
C CYS A 109 -14.19 11.79 -19.49
N PHE A 110 -12.90 11.62 -19.17
CA PHE A 110 -12.46 10.77 -18.08
C PHE A 110 -12.31 11.57 -16.80
N LYS A 111 -12.73 11.01 -15.65
CA LYS A 111 -12.56 11.67 -14.36
C LYS A 111 -11.75 10.83 -13.38
N PHE A 112 -10.62 11.39 -12.95
CA PHE A 112 -9.78 10.82 -11.91
C PHE A 112 -10.34 11.20 -10.54
N TRP A 113 -10.82 10.20 -9.80
CA TRP A 113 -11.29 10.36 -8.43
C TRP A 113 -10.19 10.02 -7.45
N ILE A 114 -9.87 10.95 -6.56
CA ILE A 114 -8.81 10.80 -5.56
C ILE A 114 -9.35 10.76 -4.14
N ALA A 115 -8.91 9.76 -3.37
CA ALA A 115 -9.18 9.64 -1.95
C ALA A 115 -7.86 9.50 -1.18
N SER A 116 -7.82 10.02 0.05
CA SER A 116 -6.77 9.66 1.00
C SER A 116 -7.37 9.39 2.38
N ASN A 117 -6.64 8.67 3.24
CA ASN A 117 -7.12 8.37 4.59
C ASN A 117 -7.40 9.63 5.43
N ARG A 118 -6.69 10.74 5.12
CA ARG A 118 -6.98 12.08 5.62
C ARG A 118 -6.83 13.08 4.46
N PRO A 119 -7.95 13.54 3.87
CA PRO A 119 -7.92 14.43 2.71
C PRO A 119 -7.19 15.73 3.00
N THR A 120 -6.44 16.22 2.01
CA THR A 120 -5.87 17.57 2.04
C THR A 120 -6.03 18.22 0.68
N THR A 121 -6.14 19.55 0.64
CA THR A 121 -6.16 20.32 -0.61
C THR A 121 -4.84 20.21 -1.38
N LYS A 122 -3.74 19.88 -0.68
CA LYS A 122 -2.41 19.70 -1.28
C LYS A 122 -2.36 18.54 -2.25
N THR A 123 -3.00 17.42 -1.91
CA THR A 123 -3.03 16.22 -2.75
C THR A 123 -3.76 16.48 -4.05
N LEU A 124 -4.94 17.11 -3.98
CA LEU A 124 -5.72 17.46 -5.17
C LEU A 124 -4.96 18.43 -6.07
N LYS A 125 -4.39 19.50 -5.49
CA LYS A 125 -3.57 20.47 -6.25
C LYS A 125 -2.36 19.82 -6.92
N PHE A 126 -1.66 18.93 -6.21
CA PHE A 126 -0.54 18.20 -6.79
C PHE A 126 -0.98 17.31 -7.95
N MET A 127 -2.10 16.57 -7.82
CA MET A 127 -2.64 15.75 -8.89
C MET A 127 -2.98 16.58 -10.14
N SER A 128 -3.60 17.76 -9.96
CA SER A 128 -3.87 18.70 -11.06
C SER A 128 -2.59 19.12 -11.78
N ASN A 129 -1.59 19.57 -11.03
CA ASN A 129 -0.31 19.96 -11.60
C ASN A 129 0.38 18.78 -12.31
N ALA A 130 0.30 17.56 -11.75
CA ALA A 130 0.90 16.37 -12.33
C ALA A 130 0.24 16.01 -13.67
N ILE A 131 -1.10 16.08 -13.75
CA ILE A 131 -1.82 15.86 -15.00
C ILE A 131 -1.44 16.93 -16.05
N GLU A 132 -1.35 18.20 -15.66
CA GLU A 132 -0.91 19.28 -16.56
C GLU A 132 0.52 19.05 -17.08
N SER A 133 1.45 18.64 -16.21
CA SER A 133 2.82 18.28 -16.62
C SER A 133 2.82 17.11 -17.62
N LEU A 134 1.98 16.09 -17.41
CA LEU A 134 1.87 14.97 -18.36
C LEU A 134 1.31 15.41 -19.72
N LYS A 135 0.27 16.25 -19.73
CA LYS A 135 -0.27 16.83 -20.99
C LYS A 135 0.77 17.64 -21.75
N ALA A 136 1.59 18.43 -21.04
CA ALA A 136 2.67 19.20 -21.65
C ALA A 136 3.74 18.29 -22.30
N LEU A 137 4.02 17.13 -21.69
CA LEU A 137 4.99 16.17 -22.21
C LEU A 137 4.56 15.51 -23.52
N PHE A 138 3.25 15.31 -23.75
CA PHE A 138 2.75 14.66 -24.97
C PHE A 138 3.08 15.46 -26.25
N ASN A 139 3.12 16.79 -26.14
CA ASN A 139 3.32 17.70 -27.26
C ASN A 139 4.74 18.31 -27.31
N ALA A 140 5.63 17.89 -26.41
CA ALA A 140 6.97 18.46 -26.30
C ALA A 140 7.93 17.90 -27.37
N THR A 141 8.77 18.77 -27.94
CA THR A 141 9.94 18.36 -28.75
C THR A 141 10.90 17.51 -27.92
N PRO A 142 11.73 16.63 -28.50
CA PRO A 142 12.62 15.74 -27.74
C PRO A 142 13.48 16.43 -26.67
N ILE A 143 14.09 17.57 -26.97
CA ILE A 143 14.92 18.34 -26.02
C ILE A 143 14.08 18.86 -24.85
N LYS A 144 12.99 19.59 -25.14
CA LYS A 144 12.07 20.10 -24.12
C LYS A 144 11.41 19.00 -23.31
N ARG A 145 11.22 17.82 -23.91
CA ARG A 145 10.65 16.65 -23.23
C ARG A 145 11.58 16.15 -22.14
N GLU A 146 12.88 16.09 -22.39
CA GLU A 146 13.88 15.66 -21.41
C GLU A 146 13.94 16.63 -20.21
N GLU A 147 13.99 17.94 -20.48
CA GLU A 147 13.92 18.98 -19.45
C GLU A 147 12.63 18.87 -18.60
N ALA A 148 11.48 18.75 -19.26
CA ALA A 148 10.19 18.62 -18.58
C ALA A 148 10.06 17.33 -17.78
N ILE A 149 10.68 16.22 -18.22
CA ILE A 149 10.73 14.97 -17.45
C ILE A 149 11.51 15.20 -16.14
N GLU A 150 12.62 15.93 -16.19
CA GLU A 150 13.37 16.20 -14.97
C GLU A 150 12.66 17.18 -14.04
N GLU A 151 12.07 18.24 -14.58
CA GLU A 151 11.24 19.16 -13.78
C GLU A 151 10.09 18.42 -13.08
N PHE A 152 9.42 17.52 -13.81
CA PHE A 152 8.34 16.70 -13.24
C PHE A 152 8.84 15.74 -12.16
N THR A 153 10.00 15.11 -12.38
CA THR A 153 10.64 14.21 -11.40
C THR A 153 11.01 14.95 -10.12
N GLU A 154 11.62 16.14 -10.24
CA GLU A 154 11.96 16.98 -9.10
C GLU A 154 10.71 17.46 -8.36
N ALA A 155 9.65 17.85 -9.08
CA ALA A 155 8.38 18.24 -8.47
C ALA A 155 7.76 17.09 -7.65
N CYS A 156 7.80 15.86 -8.16
CA CYS A 156 7.33 14.67 -7.44
C CYS A 156 8.15 14.39 -6.17
N ILE A 157 9.49 14.44 -6.26
CA ILE A 157 10.39 14.26 -5.12
C ILE A 157 10.19 15.37 -4.07
N ALA A 158 10.05 16.61 -4.52
CA ALA A 158 9.81 17.76 -3.65
C ALA A 158 8.47 17.63 -2.91
N PHE A 159 7.42 17.17 -3.59
CA PHE A 159 6.13 16.89 -2.96
C PHE A 159 6.25 15.81 -1.89
N ALA A 160 6.95 14.72 -2.18
CA ALA A 160 7.19 13.61 -1.25
C ALA A 160 8.31 13.86 -0.21
N LYS A 161 8.82 15.09 -0.07
CA LYS A 161 9.98 15.43 0.78
C LYS A 161 9.90 14.85 2.20
N THR A 162 8.75 14.98 2.87
CA THR A 162 8.58 14.50 4.24
C THR A 162 8.70 12.98 4.34
N ARG A 163 8.13 12.26 3.38
CA ARG A 163 8.26 10.81 3.25
C ARG A 163 9.71 10.40 3.00
N ILE A 164 10.37 11.04 2.05
CA ILE A 164 11.74 10.72 1.64
C ILE A 164 12.71 10.90 2.81
N ILE A 165 12.59 11.97 3.60
CA ILE A 165 13.42 12.18 4.80
C ILE A 165 13.27 11.01 5.78
N LYS A 166 12.05 10.51 5.98
CA LYS A 166 11.79 9.36 6.87
C LYS A 166 12.33 8.06 6.28
N GLU A 167 12.26 7.86 4.97
CA GLU A 167 12.81 6.69 4.27
C GLU A 167 14.34 6.69 4.24
N ALA A 168 14.97 7.84 3.98
CA ALA A 168 16.42 8.07 4.02
C ALA A 168 17.02 7.71 5.39
N LYS A 169 16.42 8.21 6.49
CA LYS A 169 16.85 7.85 7.85
C LYS A 169 16.83 6.34 8.11
N LEU A 170 15.87 5.63 7.53
CA LEU A 170 15.80 4.16 7.67
C LEU A 170 16.83 3.46 6.80
N LEU A 171 17.11 3.99 5.60
CA LEU A 171 18.20 3.49 4.76
C LEU A 171 19.55 3.65 5.46
N TYR A 172 19.86 4.83 6.00
CA TYR A 172 21.14 5.10 6.66
C TYR A 172 21.39 4.16 7.85
N ARG A 173 20.34 3.87 8.64
CA ARG A 173 20.43 2.88 9.71
C ARG A 173 20.69 1.47 9.18
N ALA A 174 20.01 1.08 8.10
CA ALA A 174 20.21 -0.24 7.50
C ALA A 174 21.61 -0.38 6.89
N ILE A 175 22.14 0.69 6.27
CA ILE A 175 23.52 0.78 5.80
C ILE A 175 24.47 0.57 6.98
N ALA A 176 24.34 1.35 8.05
CA ALA A 176 25.22 1.23 9.22
C ALA A 176 25.26 -0.19 9.80
N VAL A 177 24.10 -0.84 9.93
CA VAL A 177 24.00 -2.22 10.43
C VAL A 177 24.67 -3.21 9.47
N CYS A 178 24.42 -3.11 8.16
CA CYS A 178 25.02 -4.03 7.19
C CYS A 178 26.52 -3.79 7.06
N SER A 179 26.99 -2.55 7.12
CA SER A 179 28.40 -2.20 7.12
C SER A 179 29.12 -2.77 8.35
N ASP A 180 28.48 -2.80 9.53
CA ASP A 180 29.04 -3.46 10.72
C ASP A 180 29.22 -4.98 10.51
N HIS A 181 28.24 -5.64 9.89
CA HIS A 181 28.38 -7.06 9.52
C HIS A 181 29.52 -7.28 8.54
N LEU A 182 29.60 -6.47 7.48
CA LEU A 182 30.63 -6.56 6.44
C LEU A 182 32.04 -6.26 6.98
N SER A 183 32.16 -5.35 7.95
CA SER A 183 33.46 -5.00 8.54
C SER A 183 34.15 -6.16 9.29
N LYS A 184 33.39 -7.21 9.63
CA LYS A 184 33.90 -8.43 10.25
C LYS A 184 34.40 -9.45 9.22
N GLU A 185 34.07 -9.24 7.95
CA GLU A 185 34.57 -10.02 6.82
C GLU A 185 35.86 -9.37 6.30
N THR A 186 36.89 -10.17 6.01
CA THR A 186 38.22 -9.67 5.59
C THR A 186 38.43 -9.70 4.08
N ASP A 187 37.43 -10.12 3.31
CA ASP A 187 37.54 -10.24 1.86
C ASP A 187 37.35 -8.89 1.14
N SER A 188 37.99 -8.77 -0.02
CA SER A 188 37.96 -7.54 -0.83
C SER A 188 36.56 -7.19 -1.34
N ALA A 189 35.67 -8.16 -1.51
CA ALA A 189 34.32 -7.90 -2.02
C ALA A 189 33.46 -7.23 -0.93
N SER A 190 33.59 -7.66 0.32
CA SER A 190 32.92 -7.03 1.46
C SER A 190 33.43 -5.62 1.73
N LEU A 191 34.74 -5.36 1.59
CA LEU A 191 35.28 -4.00 1.69
C LEU A 191 34.73 -3.09 0.58
N GLY A 192 34.72 -3.56 -0.67
CA GLY A 192 34.14 -2.82 -1.79
C GLY A 192 32.66 -2.49 -1.60
N LEU A 193 31.89 -3.45 -1.08
CA LEU A 193 30.47 -3.24 -0.78
C LEU A 193 30.25 -2.19 0.32
N VAL A 194 31.10 -2.13 1.35
CA VAL A 194 31.04 -1.06 2.36
C VAL A 194 31.29 0.31 1.73
N THR A 195 32.30 0.44 0.87
CA THR A 195 32.59 1.69 0.16
C THR A 195 31.41 2.12 -0.70
N TRP A 196 30.81 1.20 -1.46
CA TRP A 196 29.63 1.46 -2.28
C TRP A 196 28.43 1.92 -1.42
N LEU A 197 28.16 1.25 -0.29
CA LEU A 197 27.06 1.65 0.60
C LEU A 197 27.25 3.05 1.19
N GLN A 198 28.49 3.45 1.49
CA GLN A 198 28.79 4.79 2.03
C GLN A 198 28.47 5.92 1.03
N MET A 199 28.46 5.64 -0.27
CA MET A 199 28.12 6.64 -1.31
C MET A 199 26.72 7.25 -1.13
N PHE A 200 25.79 6.51 -0.51
CA PHE A 200 24.39 6.91 -0.33
C PHE A 200 24.11 7.65 0.99
N VAL A 201 25.07 7.74 1.89
CA VAL A 201 24.86 8.36 3.22
C VAL A 201 24.93 9.88 3.12
N GLU A 202 24.10 10.58 3.90
CA GLU A 202 24.10 12.05 4.04
C GLU A 202 23.92 12.85 2.74
N ARG A 203 23.24 12.25 1.75
CA ARG A 203 22.85 12.93 0.52
C ARG A 203 21.58 13.77 0.68
N ASP A 204 21.43 14.79 -0.17
CA ASP A 204 20.15 15.46 -0.33
C ASP A 204 19.10 14.53 -0.95
N ASN A 205 17.82 14.86 -0.80
CA ASN A 205 16.72 13.99 -1.17
C ASN A 205 16.65 13.67 -2.67
N ILE A 206 16.98 14.64 -3.54
CA ILE A 206 16.88 14.46 -5.00
C ILE A 206 18.00 13.54 -5.45
N THR A 207 19.24 13.87 -5.08
CA THR A 207 20.42 13.05 -5.37
C THR A 207 20.25 11.63 -4.83
N LEU A 208 19.75 11.47 -3.60
CA LEU A 208 19.54 10.15 -3.01
C LEU A 208 18.55 9.29 -3.81
N CYS A 209 17.41 9.85 -4.23
CA CYS A 209 16.42 9.11 -5.01
C CYS A 209 16.96 8.77 -6.41
N ARG A 210 17.65 9.71 -7.08
CA ARG A 210 18.30 9.49 -8.38
C ARG A 210 19.37 8.39 -8.30
N TRP A 211 20.26 8.48 -7.31
CA TRP A 211 21.36 7.52 -7.15
C TRP A 211 20.85 6.14 -6.79
N THR A 212 19.93 6.03 -5.83
CA THR A 212 19.32 4.72 -5.51
C THR A 212 18.58 4.12 -6.71
N TYR A 213 18.01 4.94 -7.59
CA TYR A 213 17.45 4.44 -8.84
C TYR A 213 18.54 3.99 -9.82
N GLY A 214 19.55 4.81 -10.11
CA GLY A 214 20.63 4.48 -11.06
C GLY A 214 21.39 3.22 -10.68
N HIS A 215 21.79 3.14 -9.41
CA HIS A 215 22.63 2.06 -8.88
C HIS A 215 21.85 0.78 -8.48
N ARG A 216 20.56 0.67 -8.85
CA ARG A 216 19.71 -0.46 -8.45
C ARG A 216 20.10 -1.81 -9.10
N ASN A 217 20.84 -1.75 -10.20
CA ASN A 217 21.27 -2.91 -10.98
C ASN A 217 22.77 -3.22 -10.83
N ASP A 218 23.48 -2.47 -9.99
CA ASP A 218 24.90 -2.65 -9.73
C ASP A 218 25.21 -4.05 -9.18
N GLU A 219 26.43 -4.52 -9.40
CA GLU A 219 26.91 -5.80 -8.88
C GLU A 219 26.81 -5.87 -7.35
N GLU A 220 27.04 -4.74 -6.68
CA GLU A 220 26.90 -4.57 -5.24
C GLU A 220 25.46 -4.80 -4.76
N MET A 221 24.46 -4.35 -5.52
CA MET A 221 23.05 -4.63 -5.20
C MET A 221 22.71 -6.11 -5.43
N VAL A 222 23.32 -6.76 -6.44
CA VAL A 222 23.23 -8.22 -6.62
C VAL A 222 23.83 -8.95 -5.42
N GLN A 223 24.96 -8.48 -4.91
CA GLN A 223 25.59 -9.01 -3.70
C GLN A 223 24.71 -8.85 -2.45
N VAL A 224 24.11 -7.67 -2.24
CA VAL A 224 23.13 -7.42 -1.17
C VAL A 224 21.96 -8.40 -1.28
N ASN A 225 21.45 -8.62 -2.51
CA ASN A 225 20.34 -9.53 -2.74
C ASN A 225 20.71 -10.99 -2.44
N LYS A 226 21.90 -11.45 -2.83
CA LYS A 226 22.42 -12.78 -2.47
C LYS A 226 22.47 -12.96 -0.95
N ARG A 227 23.10 -12.01 -0.23
CA ARG A 227 23.19 -12.04 1.24
C ARG A 227 21.82 -12.02 1.92
N SER A 228 20.82 -11.37 1.33
CA SER A 228 19.44 -11.36 1.84
C SER A 228 18.67 -12.68 1.69
N ARG A 229 19.18 -13.62 0.86
CA ARG A 229 18.51 -14.88 0.50
C ARG A 229 19.31 -16.13 0.90
N ASN A 230 20.46 -15.96 1.56
CA ASN A 230 21.29 -17.09 1.95
C ASN A 230 20.49 -18.05 2.85
N VAL A 231 20.65 -19.36 2.66
CA VAL A 231 20.06 -20.35 3.55
C VAL A 231 20.85 -20.33 4.87
N HIS A 232 20.16 -20.35 6.00
CA HIS A 232 20.77 -20.15 7.31
C HIS A 232 20.73 -21.41 8.16
N GLU A 233 21.88 -21.77 8.69
CA GLU A 233 22.02 -22.89 9.63
C GLU A 233 21.81 -22.42 11.08
N THR A 234 22.04 -21.13 11.35
CA THR A 234 21.94 -20.56 12.69
C THR A 234 21.01 -19.34 12.78
N PRO A 235 20.42 -19.07 13.97
CA PRO A 235 19.62 -17.85 14.20
C PRO A 235 20.39 -16.55 13.93
N ALA A 236 21.70 -16.52 14.21
CA ALA A 236 22.54 -15.35 13.98
C ALA A 236 22.65 -15.01 12.48
N GLN A 237 22.89 -16.02 11.63
CA GLN A 237 22.93 -15.84 10.18
C GLN A 237 21.57 -15.38 9.62
N SER A 238 20.47 -15.91 10.16
CA SER A 238 19.11 -15.49 9.80
C SER A 238 18.85 -14.01 10.10
N ARG A 239 19.41 -13.50 11.20
CA ARG A 239 19.34 -12.07 11.54
C ARG A 239 20.10 -11.22 10.52
N VAL A 240 21.33 -11.62 10.18
CA VAL A 240 22.16 -10.88 9.20
C VAL A 240 21.45 -10.76 7.85
N ALA A 241 20.90 -11.85 7.30
CA ALA A 241 20.17 -11.74 6.04
C ALA A 241 18.89 -10.91 6.16
N ALA A 242 18.20 -10.94 7.30
CA ALA A 242 17.06 -10.05 7.52
C ALA A 242 17.48 -8.57 7.51
N ASP A 243 18.69 -8.25 8.00
CA ASP A 243 19.25 -6.89 7.92
C ASP A 243 19.56 -6.51 6.46
N PHE A 244 20.19 -7.39 5.67
CA PHE A 244 20.39 -7.16 4.23
C PHE A 244 19.07 -7.07 3.44
N ALA A 245 18.07 -7.88 3.79
CA ALA A 245 16.73 -7.80 3.21
C ALA A 245 16.08 -6.44 3.53
N THR A 246 16.30 -5.93 4.75
CA THR A 246 15.85 -4.61 5.17
C THR A 246 16.57 -3.51 4.38
N LEU A 247 17.89 -3.56 4.25
CA LEU A 247 18.68 -2.65 3.43
C LEU A 247 18.17 -2.59 1.99
N ARG A 248 18.06 -3.76 1.34
CA ARG A 248 17.51 -3.91 -0.01
C ARG A 248 16.12 -3.28 -0.12
N HIS A 249 15.26 -3.55 0.85
CA HIS A 249 13.93 -2.95 0.89
C HIS A 249 13.98 -1.42 0.97
N ARG A 250 14.76 -0.84 1.88
CA ARG A 250 14.87 0.63 2.02
C ARG A 250 15.45 1.30 0.79
N PHE A 251 16.44 0.67 0.17
CA PHE A 251 17.04 1.14 -1.08
C PHE A 251 15.99 1.21 -2.20
N GLY A 252 15.23 0.13 -2.41
CA GLY A 252 14.15 0.09 -3.39
C GLY A 252 13.03 1.10 -3.14
N ARG A 253 12.74 1.43 -1.88
CA ARG A 253 11.75 2.47 -1.54
C ARG A 253 12.16 3.86 -2.01
N LEU A 254 13.44 4.22 -1.91
CA LEU A 254 13.96 5.49 -2.40
C LEU A 254 14.03 5.52 -3.93
N ALA A 255 14.52 4.43 -4.54
CA ALA A 255 14.53 4.26 -5.99
C ALA A 255 13.11 4.38 -6.60
N HIS A 256 12.07 4.00 -5.85
CA HIS A 256 10.69 4.05 -6.30
C HIS A 256 10.22 5.46 -6.66
N HIS A 257 10.75 6.51 -6.01
CA HIS A 257 10.37 7.89 -6.29
C HIS A 257 10.75 8.34 -7.71
N VAL A 258 11.78 7.74 -8.30
CA VAL A 258 12.14 7.99 -9.70
C VAL A 258 11.44 6.99 -10.63
N ARG A 259 11.40 5.71 -10.23
CA ARG A 259 10.78 4.66 -11.05
C ARG A 259 9.31 4.94 -11.35
N ALA A 260 8.53 5.30 -10.34
CA ALA A 260 7.10 5.55 -10.49
C ALA A 260 6.82 6.72 -11.45
N VAL A 261 7.65 7.77 -11.43
CA VAL A 261 7.54 8.89 -12.37
C VAL A 261 7.78 8.42 -13.80
N LYS A 262 8.85 7.65 -14.04
CA LYS A 262 9.16 7.09 -15.37
C LYS A 262 8.03 6.19 -15.87
N GLU A 263 7.51 5.31 -15.01
CA GLU A 263 6.40 4.41 -15.36
C GLU A 263 5.11 5.20 -15.67
N VAL A 264 4.79 6.25 -14.90
CA VAL A 264 3.65 7.13 -15.19
C VAL A 264 3.80 7.82 -16.54
N ILE A 265 4.98 8.36 -16.87
CA ILE A 265 5.22 9.02 -18.17
C ILE A 265 5.02 8.02 -19.32
N VAL A 266 5.56 6.81 -19.18
CA VAL A 266 5.41 5.74 -20.19
C VAL A 266 3.94 5.36 -20.35
N ASP A 267 3.25 5.01 -19.27
CA ASP A 267 1.86 4.55 -19.33
C ASP A 267 0.93 5.67 -19.78
N ALA A 268 1.14 6.91 -19.32
CA ALA A 268 0.35 8.06 -19.76
C ALA A 268 0.57 8.37 -21.25
N SER A 269 1.79 8.20 -21.78
CA SER A 269 2.07 8.36 -23.21
C SER A 269 1.35 7.31 -24.07
N THR A 270 1.13 6.10 -23.53
CA THR A 270 0.35 5.04 -24.21
C THR A 270 -1.16 5.22 -24.08
N LEU A 271 -1.61 5.99 -23.09
CA LEU A 271 -3.01 6.18 -22.72
C LEU A 271 -3.42 7.65 -22.82
N GLN A 272 -2.92 8.37 -23.84
CA GLN A 272 -3.13 9.81 -23.99
C GLN A 272 -4.62 10.18 -24.04
N HIS A 273 -5.48 9.30 -24.58
CA HIS A 273 -6.93 9.51 -24.64
C HIS A 273 -7.57 9.72 -23.27
N LEU A 274 -6.98 9.17 -22.20
CA LEU A 274 -7.46 9.39 -20.82
C LEU A 274 -7.23 10.83 -20.34
N PHE A 275 -6.41 11.60 -21.05
CA PHE A 275 -5.94 12.93 -20.67
C PHE A 275 -6.40 14.04 -21.63
N ASP A 276 -7.12 13.75 -22.72
CA ASP A 276 -7.59 14.79 -23.65
C ASP A 276 -8.54 15.76 -22.92
N GLU A 277 -9.77 15.30 -22.69
CA GLU A 277 -10.76 15.94 -21.84
C GLU A 277 -10.82 15.16 -20.52
N CYS A 278 -10.08 15.61 -19.51
CA CYS A 278 -10.01 14.93 -18.21
C CYS A 278 -10.29 15.87 -17.05
N GLN A 279 -11.00 15.35 -16.04
CA GLN A 279 -11.30 16.05 -14.81
C GLN A 279 -10.68 15.35 -13.61
N ILE A 280 -10.50 16.09 -12.51
CA ILE A 280 -10.03 15.54 -11.25
C ILE A 280 -11.06 15.87 -10.18
N GLY A 281 -11.51 14.85 -9.46
CA GLY A 281 -12.48 14.97 -8.37
C GLY A 281 -11.92 14.43 -7.07
N GLN A 282 -12.22 15.10 -5.97
CA GLN A 282 -11.94 14.56 -4.65
C GLN A 282 -13.13 13.72 -4.16
N VAL A 283 -12.86 12.49 -3.73
CA VAL A 283 -13.87 11.62 -3.13
C VAL A 283 -14.25 12.16 -1.75
N PRO A 284 -15.55 12.26 -1.41
CA PRO A 284 -16.00 12.62 -0.07
C PRO A 284 -15.47 11.64 0.98
N THR A 285 -14.94 12.17 2.08
CA THR A 285 -14.42 11.31 3.15
C THR A 285 -15.55 10.69 3.95
N LEU A 286 -15.56 9.35 3.96
CA LEU A 286 -16.50 8.58 4.75
C LEU A 286 -16.08 8.53 6.21
N ILE A 287 -17.05 8.70 7.10
CA ILE A 287 -16.88 8.53 8.53
C ILE A 287 -16.92 7.02 8.83
N SER A 288 -15.98 6.53 9.64
CA SER A 288 -16.00 5.14 10.09
C SER A 288 -16.77 4.98 11.39
N VAL A 289 -17.21 3.76 11.65
CA VAL A 289 -17.76 3.37 12.95
C VAL A 289 -16.78 3.69 14.08
N SER A 290 -17.31 3.98 15.28
CA SER A 290 -16.48 4.14 16.46
C SER A 290 -15.87 2.80 16.90
N ARG A 291 -14.75 2.88 17.62
CA ARG A 291 -14.17 1.72 18.29
C ARG A 291 -15.21 1.11 19.26
N PRO A 292 -15.44 -0.21 19.23
CA PRO A 292 -16.32 -0.87 20.20
C PRO A 292 -15.71 -0.85 21.61
N GLU A 293 -16.57 -0.79 22.62
CA GLU A 293 -16.15 -0.82 24.03
C GLU A 293 -16.03 -2.26 24.54
N ALA A 294 -14.98 -2.51 25.34
CA ALA A 294 -14.91 -3.70 26.15
C ALA A 294 -15.98 -3.65 27.26
N ASP A 295 -16.53 -4.80 27.59
CA ASP A 295 -17.49 -4.99 28.67
C ASP A 295 -17.08 -6.17 29.56
N ALA A 296 -17.87 -6.47 30.59
CA ALA A 296 -17.60 -7.59 31.50
C ALA A 296 -17.57 -8.96 30.79
N HIS A 297 -18.06 -9.06 29.54
CA HIS A 297 -18.06 -10.27 28.73
C HIS A 297 -16.93 -10.30 27.69
N THR A 298 -16.00 -9.35 27.75
CA THR A 298 -14.78 -9.32 26.94
C THR A 298 -13.71 -10.21 27.58
N THR A 299 -14.02 -11.51 27.64
CA THR A 299 -13.13 -12.59 28.09
C THR A 299 -12.80 -13.49 26.90
N LEU A 300 -11.73 -14.28 26.97
CA LEU A 300 -11.36 -15.22 25.89
C LEU A 300 -12.46 -16.25 25.62
N GLU A 301 -13.03 -16.81 26.68
CA GLU A 301 -14.18 -17.71 26.60
C GLU A 301 -15.41 -16.99 26.00
N GLY A 302 -15.71 -15.77 26.44
CA GLY A 302 -16.82 -14.98 25.92
C GLY A 302 -16.68 -14.68 24.43
N ILE A 303 -15.49 -14.32 23.98
CA ILE A 303 -15.18 -14.09 22.56
C ILE A 303 -15.35 -15.40 21.78
N MET A 304 -14.81 -16.52 22.27
CA MET A 304 -14.97 -17.85 21.64
C MET A 304 -16.43 -18.28 21.52
N ASN A 305 -17.22 -18.13 22.58
CA ASN A 305 -18.64 -18.44 22.63
C ASN A 305 -19.45 -17.65 21.59
N ARG A 306 -19.04 -16.40 21.27
CA ARG A 306 -19.70 -15.57 20.26
C ARG A 306 -19.24 -15.85 18.82
N MET A 307 -18.08 -16.49 18.65
CA MET A 307 -17.56 -16.89 17.34
C MET A 307 -18.16 -18.21 16.85
N LEU A 308 -18.43 -19.15 17.75
CA LEU A 308 -19.05 -20.44 17.45
C LEU A 308 -20.57 -20.39 17.59
N SER A 309 -21.28 -21.15 16.76
CA SER A 309 -22.69 -21.42 17.01
C SER A 309 -22.82 -22.41 18.18
N SER A 310 -23.89 -22.29 18.97
CA SER A 310 -24.19 -23.16 20.12
C SER A 310 -24.37 -24.65 19.78
N THR A 311 -24.27 -25.03 18.51
CA THR A 311 -24.50 -26.38 17.99
C THR A 311 -23.29 -27.32 18.12
N ASN A 312 -22.12 -26.88 18.60
CA ASN A 312 -20.95 -27.75 18.74
C ASN A 312 -20.15 -27.50 20.05
N ALA A 313 -20.77 -27.83 21.17
CA ALA A 313 -20.22 -27.62 22.52
C ALA A 313 -18.86 -28.31 22.76
N ILE A 314 -18.65 -29.49 22.17
CA ILE A 314 -17.40 -30.25 22.31
C ILE A 314 -16.24 -29.51 21.63
N MET A 315 -16.45 -29.04 20.39
CA MET A 315 -15.44 -28.25 19.68
C MET A 315 -15.16 -26.94 20.40
N LEU A 316 -16.19 -26.28 20.92
CA LEU A 316 -16.04 -25.06 21.71
C LEU A 316 -15.14 -25.27 22.93
N ALA A 317 -15.39 -26.32 23.72
CA ALA A 317 -14.56 -26.65 24.88
C ALA A 317 -13.08 -26.82 24.50
N LYS A 318 -12.81 -27.52 23.40
CA LYS A 318 -11.44 -27.71 22.89
C LYS A 318 -10.76 -26.40 22.49
N TYR A 319 -11.48 -25.50 21.82
CA TYR A 319 -10.94 -24.18 21.45
C TYR A 319 -10.67 -23.31 22.67
N VAL A 320 -11.58 -23.31 23.64
CA VAL A 320 -11.43 -22.55 24.90
C VAL A 320 -10.23 -23.06 25.69
N GLU A 321 -10.08 -24.38 25.84
CA GLU A 321 -8.92 -25.00 26.49
C GLU A 321 -7.60 -24.64 25.78
N SER A 322 -7.55 -24.81 24.46
CA SER A 322 -6.34 -24.48 23.67
C SER A 322 -5.97 -22.99 23.78
N LEU A 323 -6.97 -22.11 23.76
CA LEU A 323 -6.75 -20.68 23.89
C LEU A 323 -6.29 -20.30 25.31
N ALA A 324 -6.81 -20.96 26.34
CA ALA A 324 -6.39 -20.76 27.73
C ALA A 324 -4.92 -21.17 27.95
N GLU A 325 -4.48 -22.29 27.36
CA GLU A 325 -3.08 -22.70 27.40
C GLU A 325 -2.16 -21.69 26.69
N MET A 326 -2.60 -21.15 25.55
CA MET A 326 -1.85 -20.10 24.85
C MET A 326 -1.81 -18.80 25.68
N ASP A 327 -2.91 -18.46 26.36
CA ASP A 327 -3.01 -17.26 27.20
C ASP A 327 -2.01 -17.28 28.36
N GLN A 328 -1.82 -18.44 29.01
CA GLN A 328 -0.82 -18.60 30.07
C GLN A 328 0.61 -18.24 29.64
N LYS A 329 0.92 -18.39 28.35
CA LYS A 329 2.27 -18.13 27.80
C LYS A 329 2.41 -16.74 27.16
N PHE A 330 1.34 -16.25 26.55
CA PHE A 330 1.40 -15.07 25.67
C PHE A 330 0.54 -13.90 26.14
N GLU A 331 -0.11 -14.02 27.30
CA GLU A 331 -0.94 -12.98 27.94
C GLU A 331 -1.96 -12.39 26.95
N ILE A 332 -2.64 -13.27 26.22
CA ILE A 332 -3.54 -12.93 25.12
C ILE A 332 -4.68 -12.05 25.61
N LEU A 333 -5.31 -12.39 26.75
CA LEU A 333 -6.42 -11.61 27.29
C LEU A 333 -6.01 -10.19 27.63
N GLU A 334 -4.88 -10.01 28.31
CA GLU A 334 -4.37 -8.69 28.67
C GLU A 334 -4.02 -7.90 27.41
N ARG A 335 -3.34 -8.50 26.43
CA ARG A 335 -3.08 -7.85 25.14
C ARG A 335 -4.34 -7.49 24.35
N VAL A 336 -5.41 -8.29 24.45
CA VAL A 336 -6.72 -7.96 23.88
C VAL A 336 -7.31 -6.73 24.58
N LYS A 337 -7.32 -6.71 25.92
CA LYS A 337 -7.81 -5.56 26.70
C LYS A 337 -7.00 -4.29 26.42
N GLU A 338 -5.69 -4.41 26.29
CA GLU A 338 -4.80 -3.31 25.90
C GLU A 338 -5.20 -2.71 24.54
N GLN A 339 -5.56 -3.55 23.55
CA GLN A 339 -6.05 -3.02 22.27
C GLN A 339 -7.33 -2.21 22.47
N TYR A 340 -8.31 -2.72 23.22
CA TYR A 340 -9.54 -1.99 23.54
C TYR A 340 -9.29 -0.67 24.28
N ALA A 341 -8.30 -0.63 25.18
CA ALA A 341 -7.94 0.57 25.93
C ALA A 341 -7.12 1.58 25.09
N SER A 342 -6.39 1.11 24.07
CA SER A 342 -5.42 1.89 23.31
C SER A 342 -6.00 3.15 22.67
N GLU A 343 -5.56 4.34 23.07
CA GLU A 343 -6.00 5.62 22.47
C GLU A 343 -5.70 5.74 20.97
N THR A 344 -4.80 4.90 20.46
CA THR A 344 -4.46 4.85 19.03
C THR A 344 -5.45 4.03 18.22
N PHE A 345 -6.31 3.22 18.85
CA PHE A 345 -7.37 2.46 18.20
C PHE A 345 -8.52 3.40 17.83
N LYS A 346 -8.39 4.00 16.65
CA LYS A 346 -9.33 4.95 16.04
C LYS A 346 -9.65 4.47 14.63
N PRO A 347 -10.73 3.67 14.45
CA PRO A 347 -11.14 3.22 13.13
C PRO A 347 -11.33 4.36 12.14
N CYS A 348 -10.88 4.17 10.92
CA CYS A 348 -11.15 5.03 9.78
C CYS A 348 -11.43 4.18 8.53
N VAL A 349 -12.13 4.78 7.56
CA VAL A 349 -12.35 4.17 6.25
C VAL A 349 -11.10 4.42 5.42
N HIS A 350 -10.43 3.35 4.99
CA HIS A 350 -9.24 3.48 4.16
C HIS A 350 -9.59 4.03 2.76
N ALA A 351 -8.63 4.69 2.12
CA ALA A 351 -8.78 5.37 0.84
C ALA A 351 -9.36 4.46 -0.25
N GLU A 352 -8.89 3.21 -0.36
CA GLU A 352 -9.40 2.26 -1.35
C GLU A 352 -10.90 1.94 -1.16
N ILE A 353 -11.36 1.89 0.09
CA ILE A 353 -12.78 1.66 0.41
C ILE A 353 -13.59 2.93 0.15
N GLN A 354 -13.04 4.12 0.40
CA GLN A 354 -13.71 5.39 0.07
C GLN A 354 -13.99 5.50 -1.43
N VAL A 355 -13.02 5.16 -2.30
CA VAL A 355 -13.22 5.16 -3.76
C VAL A 355 -14.26 4.12 -4.16
N LEU A 356 -14.17 2.90 -3.64
CA LEU A 356 -15.11 1.82 -3.94
C LEU A 356 -16.55 2.22 -3.61
N GLU A 357 -16.79 2.71 -2.40
CA GLU A 357 -18.12 3.12 -1.95
C GLU A 357 -18.64 4.29 -2.78
N HIS A 358 -17.79 5.24 -3.15
CA HIS A 358 -18.17 6.37 -3.99
C HIS A 358 -18.68 5.91 -5.37
N PHE A 359 -17.95 5.01 -6.03
CA PHE A 359 -18.36 4.46 -7.32
C PHE A 359 -19.66 3.66 -7.21
N TYR A 360 -19.77 2.81 -6.18
CA TYR A 360 -20.95 1.97 -6.00
C TYR A 360 -22.21 2.78 -5.68
N GLN A 361 -22.13 3.70 -4.71
CA GLN A 361 -23.28 4.48 -4.26
C GLN A 361 -23.78 5.47 -5.32
N GLN A 362 -22.88 5.98 -6.16
CA GLN A 362 -23.21 6.93 -7.22
C GLN A 362 -23.47 6.25 -8.58
N GLY A 363 -23.29 4.92 -8.68
CA GLY A 363 -23.45 4.18 -9.94
C GLY A 363 -22.47 4.63 -11.03
N LEU A 364 -21.23 4.98 -10.67
CA LEU A 364 -20.23 5.48 -11.62
C LEU A 364 -19.68 4.36 -12.49
N ALA A 365 -19.53 4.63 -13.78
CA ALA A 365 -18.92 3.70 -14.73
C ALA A 365 -17.40 3.74 -14.61
N TYR A 366 -16.78 2.60 -14.36
CA TYR A 366 -15.33 2.46 -14.41
C TYR A 366 -14.83 2.52 -15.85
N ALA A 367 -13.69 3.18 -16.05
CA ALA A 367 -13.11 3.32 -17.37
C ALA A 367 -12.85 1.99 -18.08
N GLU A 368 -13.39 1.89 -19.29
CA GLU A 368 -13.31 0.74 -20.18
C GLU A 368 -13.78 -0.56 -19.49
N GLY A 369 -14.74 -0.44 -18.56
CA GLY A 369 -15.33 -1.58 -17.86
C GLY A 369 -14.39 -2.30 -16.88
N ASP A 370 -13.28 -1.67 -16.47
CA ASP A 370 -12.32 -2.26 -15.53
C ASP A 370 -12.52 -1.70 -14.11
N PRO A 371 -13.20 -2.42 -13.19
CA PRO A 371 -13.49 -1.94 -11.83
C PRO A 371 -12.25 -2.05 -10.93
N TYR A 372 -11.18 -1.36 -11.32
CA TYR A 372 -9.91 -1.32 -10.62
C TYR A 372 -9.74 -0.01 -9.85
N ILE A 373 -9.16 -0.12 -8.65
CA ILE A 373 -8.81 1.01 -7.80
C ILE A 373 -7.30 0.98 -7.62
N GLY A 374 -6.61 2.01 -8.13
CA GLY A 374 -5.17 2.15 -7.98
C GLY A 374 -4.81 2.59 -6.57
N CYS A 375 -3.80 1.98 -5.97
CA CYS A 375 -3.45 2.20 -4.57
C CYS A 375 -1.96 2.56 -4.38
N SER A 376 -1.66 3.54 -3.52
CA SER A 376 -0.27 3.97 -3.25
C SER A 376 0.61 2.90 -2.59
N LYS A 377 -0.03 1.86 -2.06
CA LYS A 377 0.57 0.67 -1.45
C LYS A 377 -0.45 -0.49 -1.53
N PRO A 378 -0.01 -1.74 -1.37
CA PRO A 378 -0.93 -2.87 -1.25
C PRO A 378 -2.03 -2.62 -0.21
N ALA A 379 -3.22 -3.13 -0.46
CA ALA A 379 -4.34 -3.10 0.48
C ALA A 379 -4.02 -3.85 1.77
N CYS A 380 -4.66 -3.43 2.87
CA CYS A 380 -4.60 -4.19 4.11
C CYS A 380 -5.48 -5.44 4.07
N TYR A 381 -5.31 -6.31 5.07
CA TYR A 381 -6.10 -7.53 5.19
C TYR A 381 -7.62 -7.26 5.18
N CYS A 382 -8.07 -6.26 5.94
CA CYS A 382 -9.49 -5.92 5.99
C CYS A 382 -9.99 -5.29 4.69
N CYS A 383 -9.20 -4.43 4.05
CA CYS A 383 -9.58 -3.85 2.76
C CYS A 383 -9.71 -4.92 1.67
N SER A 384 -8.77 -5.87 1.58
CA SER A 384 -8.87 -6.94 0.60
C SER A 384 -10.11 -7.80 0.81
N LEU A 385 -10.44 -8.16 2.06
CA LEU A 385 -11.65 -8.93 2.35
C LEU A 385 -12.93 -8.12 2.08
N TYR A 386 -12.93 -6.81 2.36
CA TYR A 386 -14.08 -5.96 2.08
C TYR A 386 -14.33 -5.88 0.57
N ILE A 387 -13.30 -5.56 -0.21
CA ILE A 387 -13.37 -5.46 -1.67
C ILE A 387 -13.83 -6.79 -2.29
N GLU A 388 -13.24 -7.91 -1.86
CA GLU A 388 -13.57 -9.25 -2.35
C GLU A 388 -15.03 -9.65 -2.13
N ASN A 389 -15.65 -9.17 -1.04
CA ASN A 389 -17.02 -9.51 -0.68
C ASN A 389 -18.03 -8.40 -1.03
N HIS A 390 -17.58 -7.31 -1.67
CA HIS A 390 -18.44 -6.18 -2.01
C HIS A 390 -19.22 -6.43 -3.31
N PRO A 391 -20.52 -6.08 -3.39
CA PRO A 391 -21.34 -6.29 -4.60
C PRO A 391 -20.87 -5.51 -5.84
N ALA A 392 -20.02 -4.48 -5.66
CA ALA A 392 -19.43 -3.73 -6.77
C ALA A 392 -18.52 -4.59 -7.67
N GLY A 393 -18.06 -5.76 -7.19
CA GLY A 393 -17.25 -6.68 -8.00
C GLY A 393 -15.89 -6.10 -8.43
N CYS A 394 -15.33 -5.19 -7.62
CA CYS A 394 -14.04 -4.58 -7.94
C CYS A 394 -12.91 -5.60 -7.94
N VAL A 395 -11.92 -5.36 -8.80
CA VAL A 395 -10.69 -6.14 -8.83
C VAL A 395 -9.97 -5.96 -7.49
N VAL A 396 -9.72 -7.06 -6.79
CA VAL A 396 -8.98 -7.02 -5.51
C VAL A 396 -7.54 -6.62 -5.79
N PRO A 397 -7.05 -5.48 -5.26
CA PRO A 397 -5.68 -5.04 -5.48
C PRO A 397 -4.69 -5.97 -4.77
N GLN A 398 -3.39 -5.77 -5.02
CA GLN A 398 -2.35 -6.42 -4.23
C GLN A 398 -2.61 -6.18 -2.73
N THR A 399 -2.46 -7.20 -1.87
CA THR A 399 -2.60 -7.07 -0.41
C THR A 399 -1.30 -7.41 0.29
N HIS A 400 -0.99 -6.67 1.34
CA HIS A 400 0.12 -6.98 2.26
C HIS A 400 -0.32 -7.81 3.46
N ARG A 401 -1.61 -8.20 3.56
CA ARG A 401 -2.14 -9.10 4.60
C ARG A 401 -1.83 -8.72 6.05
N ASN A 402 -1.54 -7.44 6.34
CA ASN A 402 -1.42 -6.95 7.71
C ASN A 402 -2.79 -6.46 8.18
N ILE A 403 -3.13 -6.82 9.41
CA ILE A 403 -4.32 -6.36 10.11
C ILE A 403 -4.04 -4.99 10.73
N TYR A 404 -4.83 -4.01 10.33
CA TYR A 404 -4.87 -2.69 10.95
C TYR A 404 -6.17 -2.56 11.75
N LEU A 405 -6.07 -2.51 13.09
CA LEU A 405 -7.26 -2.29 13.94
C LEU A 405 -7.87 -0.90 13.74
N ASN A 406 -7.10 0.06 13.25
CA ASN A 406 -7.62 1.37 12.82
C ASN A 406 -8.40 1.33 11.51
N TRP A 407 -8.65 0.16 10.94
CA TRP A 407 -9.60 0.00 9.85
C TRP A 407 -11.01 -0.18 10.40
N GLY A 408 -12.00 0.44 9.76
CA GLY A 408 -13.41 0.15 10.00
C GLY A 408 -14.27 0.42 8.76
N PRO A 409 -15.46 -0.21 8.67
CA PRO A 409 -16.42 0.08 7.60
C PRO A 409 -16.97 1.52 7.73
N PRO A 410 -17.59 2.06 6.66
CA PRO A 410 -18.37 3.30 6.73
C PRO A 410 -19.47 3.20 7.80
N VAL A 411 -19.73 4.27 8.55
CA VAL A 411 -20.83 4.30 9.51
C VAL A 411 -22.17 4.47 8.80
N LEU A 412 -23.16 3.67 9.17
CA LEU A 412 -24.57 3.86 8.82
C LEU A 412 -25.26 4.64 9.94
N HIS A 413 -25.63 5.89 9.66
CA HIS A 413 -26.17 6.79 10.68
C HIS A 413 -27.53 6.34 11.22
N ASP A 414 -28.36 5.74 10.35
CA ASP A 414 -29.68 5.20 10.71
C ASP A 414 -29.61 3.72 11.13
N GLY A 415 -28.39 3.19 11.31
CA GLY A 415 -28.15 1.84 11.80
C GLY A 415 -28.83 0.78 10.93
N THR A 416 -29.83 0.08 11.47
CA THR A 416 -30.54 -0.97 10.73
C THR A 416 -31.64 -0.46 9.81
N ALA A 417 -32.03 0.82 9.92
CA ALA A 417 -33.00 1.45 9.03
C ALA A 417 -32.34 2.03 7.77
N ASP A 418 -31.01 2.10 7.74
CA ASP A 418 -30.23 2.53 6.59
C ASP A 418 -30.35 1.53 5.42
N GLU A 419 -30.57 2.04 4.21
CA GLU A 419 -30.69 1.20 3.00
C GLU A 419 -29.43 0.38 2.73
N GLY A 420 -28.25 0.87 3.15
CA GLY A 420 -26.97 0.17 3.05
C GLY A 420 -26.78 -0.94 4.09
N TYR A 421 -27.66 -1.07 5.10
CA TYR A 421 -27.49 -2.03 6.18
C TYR A 421 -27.43 -3.49 5.73
N PRO A 422 -28.33 -4.00 4.86
CA PRO A 422 -28.25 -5.38 4.39
C PRO A 422 -26.92 -5.68 3.71
N THR A 423 -26.48 -4.80 2.82
CA THR A 423 -25.20 -4.91 2.09
C THR A 423 -24.01 -4.95 3.05
N GLN A 424 -23.90 -3.96 3.94
CA GLN A 424 -22.79 -3.90 4.88
C GLN A 424 -22.79 -5.10 5.84
N ARG A 425 -23.96 -5.51 6.33
CA ARG A 425 -24.12 -6.71 7.16
C ARG A 425 -23.60 -7.95 6.46
N ASP A 426 -23.92 -8.12 5.18
CA ASP A 426 -23.55 -9.30 4.42
C ASP A 426 -22.04 -9.32 4.13
N ILE A 427 -21.44 -8.18 3.78
CA ILE A 427 -19.99 -8.03 3.64
C ILE A 427 -19.28 -8.38 4.96
N LEU A 428 -19.65 -7.73 6.07
CA LEU A 428 -18.99 -7.96 7.36
C LEU A 428 -19.14 -9.39 7.85
N ASN A 429 -20.30 -10.04 7.62
CA ASN A 429 -20.49 -11.45 7.94
C ASN A 429 -19.63 -12.36 7.06
N ALA A 430 -19.44 -12.04 5.78
CA ALA A 430 -18.57 -12.81 4.89
C ALA A 430 -17.10 -12.68 5.32
N MET A 431 -16.63 -11.46 5.62
CA MET A 431 -15.29 -11.23 6.20
C MET A 431 -15.12 -12.02 7.52
N LEU A 432 -16.14 -12.01 8.38
CA LEU A 432 -16.12 -12.73 9.65
C LEU A 432 -15.96 -14.24 9.50
N LYS A 433 -16.51 -14.86 8.44
CA LYS A 433 -16.30 -16.30 8.18
C LYS A 433 -14.81 -16.59 8.00
N VAL A 434 -14.10 -15.73 7.26
CA VAL A 434 -12.66 -15.87 7.02
C VAL A 434 -11.87 -15.63 8.30
N ILE A 435 -12.12 -14.51 8.99
CA ILE A 435 -11.44 -14.13 10.24
C ILE A 435 -11.58 -15.22 11.30
N ARG A 436 -12.81 -15.72 11.53
CA ARG A 436 -13.08 -16.78 12.52
C ARG A 436 -12.35 -18.07 12.16
N LYS A 437 -12.37 -18.47 10.89
CA LYS A 437 -11.65 -19.67 10.41
C LYS A 437 -10.16 -19.56 10.70
N GLU A 438 -9.54 -18.40 10.47
CA GLU A 438 -8.13 -18.19 10.78
C GLU A 438 -7.83 -18.23 12.29
N VAL A 439 -8.67 -17.63 13.13
CA VAL A 439 -8.56 -17.73 14.58
C VAL A 439 -8.62 -19.20 15.01
N PHE A 440 -9.63 -19.95 14.57
CA PHE A 440 -9.79 -21.36 14.93
C PHE A 440 -8.62 -22.21 14.46
N ASN A 441 -8.12 -22.00 13.25
CA ASN A 441 -6.98 -22.73 12.73
C ASN A 441 -5.73 -22.46 13.57
N GLN A 442 -5.46 -21.20 13.90
CA GLN A 442 -4.28 -20.81 14.68
C GLN A 442 -4.35 -21.34 16.13
N VAL A 443 -5.52 -21.25 16.76
CA VAL A 443 -5.75 -21.77 18.12
C VAL A 443 -5.65 -23.30 18.16
N SER A 444 -6.26 -24.00 17.21
CA SER A 444 -6.22 -25.48 17.16
C SER A 444 -4.81 -26.03 16.99
N SER A 445 -4.03 -25.38 16.13
CA SER A 445 -2.66 -25.78 15.82
C SER A 445 -1.64 -25.22 16.80
N LYS A 446 -2.06 -24.33 17.71
CA LYS A 446 -1.18 -23.53 18.58
C LYS A 446 -0.05 -22.87 17.77
N ALA A 447 -0.35 -22.47 16.54
CA ALA A 447 0.65 -21.97 15.61
C ALA A 447 1.19 -20.61 16.07
N ASN A 448 2.51 -20.46 15.94
CA ASN A 448 3.19 -19.20 16.21
C ASN A 448 2.71 -18.09 15.26
N ALA A 449 2.77 -16.85 15.74
CA ALA A 449 2.49 -15.69 14.91
C ALA A 449 3.46 -15.63 13.72
N LEU A 450 2.93 -15.30 12.54
CA LEU A 450 3.77 -15.01 11.38
C LEU A 450 4.61 -13.75 11.64
N LYS A 451 5.82 -13.74 11.07
CA LYS A 451 6.70 -12.57 11.14
C LYS A 451 6.05 -11.40 10.41
N ARG A 452 5.94 -10.26 11.10
CA ARG A 452 5.44 -9.03 10.49
C ARG A 452 6.37 -8.57 9.37
N HIS A 453 5.81 -8.28 8.21
CA HIS A 453 6.54 -7.70 7.07
C HIS A 453 6.04 -6.29 6.73
N HIS A 454 6.79 -5.60 5.88
CA HIS A 454 6.45 -4.26 5.42
C HIS A 454 5.18 -4.26 4.56
N ASP A 455 4.40 -3.18 4.62
CA ASP A 455 3.22 -3.02 3.75
C ASP A 455 3.64 -2.90 2.28
N SER A 456 4.71 -2.14 2.01
CA SER A 456 5.21 -1.91 0.66
C SER A 456 6.07 -3.06 0.13
N ILE A 457 6.06 -3.25 -1.18
CA ILE A 457 6.99 -4.14 -1.89
C ILE A 457 8.32 -3.44 -2.19
N THR A 458 9.40 -4.23 -2.30
CA THR A 458 10.77 -3.71 -2.55
C THR A 458 10.98 -3.23 -3.98
N GLY A 459 10.18 -3.65 -4.96
CA GLY A 459 10.14 -3.05 -6.30
C GLY A 459 11.44 -3.08 -7.13
N LEU A 460 12.54 -3.66 -6.65
CA LEU A 460 13.83 -3.57 -7.35
C LEU A 460 13.92 -4.36 -8.66
N THR A 461 12.94 -5.23 -8.98
CA THR A 461 12.90 -5.97 -10.24
C THR A 461 11.45 -6.27 -10.67
N GLN A 462 10.88 -5.37 -11.47
CA GLN A 462 10.00 -5.76 -12.58
C GLN A 462 10.75 -5.33 -13.84
N SER A 463 11.28 -6.31 -14.58
CA SER A 463 12.05 -6.02 -15.77
C SER A 463 11.13 -5.39 -16.82
N THR A 464 11.41 -4.13 -17.19
CA THR A 464 10.75 -3.40 -18.29
C THR A 464 11.06 -4.02 -19.65
N LEU A 465 11.99 -4.99 -19.73
CA LEU A 465 12.39 -5.67 -20.96
C LEU A 465 11.25 -6.40 -21.70
N SER A 466 10.09 -6.60 -21.06
CA SER A 466 8.90 -7.17 -21.74
C SER A 466 8.04 -6.14 -22.50
N ILE A 467 8.30 -4.84 -22.35
CA ILE A 467 7.58 -3.75 -23.05
C ILE A 467 8.25 -3.40 -24.38
N SER A 468 9.55 -3.70 -24.54
CA SER A 468 10.35 -3.36 -25.72
C SER A 468 9.90 -4.04 -27.03
N THR A 469 9.08 -5.10 -26.96
CA THR A 469 8.66 -5.86 -28.17
C THR A 469 7.34 -5.41 -28.80
N ARG A 470 6.72 -4.31 -28.34
CA ARG A 470 5.45 -3.79 -28.93
C ARG A 470 5.46 -2.33 -29.35
N VAL A 471 6.59 -1.63 -29.26
CA VAL A 471 6.68 -0.21 -29.63
C VAL A 471 7.70 -0.03 -30.76
N GLU A 472 7.43 -0.60 -31.93
CA GLU A 472 8.21 -0.29 -33.14
C GLU A 472 7.75 1.00 -33.83
N ASN A 473 6.78 1.75 -33.26
CA ASN A 473 6.30 3.02 -33.85
C ASN A 473 5.93 4.09 -32.80
N SER A 474 6.69 4.23 -31.73
CA SER A 474 6.68 5.46 -30.93
C SER A 474 8.09 5.76 -30.44
N VAL A 475 8.48 7.02 -30.59
CA VAL A 475 9.81 7.59 -30.38
C VAL A 475 10.50 7.05 -29.11
N ASP A 476 11.77 6.74 -29.29
CA ASP A 476 12.69 6.00 -28.44
C ASP A 476 12.95 6.64 -27.04
N VAL A 477 11.99 6.49 -26.13
CA VAL A 477 12.07 7.02 -24.74
C VAL A 477 13.15 6.31 -23.92
N GLU A 478 13.39 5.02 -24.17
CA GLU A 478 14.35 4.22 -23.39
C GLU A 478 15.80 4.54 -23.75
N THR A 479 16.07 4.87 -25.02
CA THR A 479 17.40 5.29 -25.50
C THR A 479 17.79 6.70 -25.04
N SER A 480 16.81 7.60 -24.85
CA SER A 480 17.05 8.88 -24.15
C SER A 480 17.44 8.68 -22.68
N PHE A 481 16.84 7.69 -21.99
CA PHE A 481 17.19 7.40 -20.60
C PHE A 481 18.54 6.69 -20.43
N GLN A 482 19.03 5.95 -21.42
CA GLN A 482 20.38 5.37 -21.41
C GLN A 482 21.47 6.41 -21.71
N ARG A 483 21.19 7.46 -22.49
CA ARG A 483 22.15 8.54 -22.76
C ARG A 483 22.48 9.38 -21.53
N LEU A 484 21.61 9.42 -20.53
CA LEU A 484 21.86 10.09 -19.25
C LEU A 484 22.84 9.33 -18.34
N ASP A 485 23.16 8.06 -18.63
CA ASP A 485 24.02 7.19 -17.79
C ASP A 485 25.50 7.13 -18.25
N LEU A 486 25.85 7.84 -19.33
CA LEU A 486 27.23 7.94 -19.82
C LEU A 486 27.67 9.41 -19.92
N GLY A 487 27.71 10.08 -18.77
CA GLY A 487 28.49 11.31 -18.60
C GLY A 487 29.95 10.95 -18.31
N ASP A 488 30.72 10.59 -19.34
CA ASP A 488 32.15 10.31 -19.20
C ASP A 488 32.92 11.63 -19.04
N LEU A 489 33.44 11.83 -17.84
CA LEU A 489 34.51 12.78 -17.57
C LEU A 489 35.78 12.24 -18.23
N ASN A 490 36.11 12.72 -19.43
CA ASN A 490 37.47 13.00 -19.87
C ASN A 490 37.45 13.62 -21.28
N GLY A 491 37.65 14.93 -21.34
CA GLY A 491 37.96 15.61 -22.59
C GLY A 491 39.42 15.36 -22.98
N GLU A 492 39.64 15.02 -24.25
CA GLU A 492 40.63 15.63 -25.14
C GLU A 492 40.43 15.09 -26.59
N PRO A 493 40.62 15.90 -27.64
CA PRO A 493 40.00 15.66 -28.94
C PRO A 493 40.96 15.04 -29.97
N ARG A 494 40.47 14.13 -30.82
CA ARG A 494 41.16 13.79 -32.08
C ARG A 494 40.22 13.62 -33.28
N ALA A 495 40.36 14.59 -34.17
CA ALA A 495 40.39 14.56 -35.64
C ALA A 495 39.41 13.66 -36.42
N VAL A 496 38.56 14.36 -37.16
CA VAL A 496 37.78 13.93 -38.33
C VAL A 496 38.66 13.32 -39.42
N GLN A 497 38.25 12.16 -39.95
CA GLN A 497 38.49 11.81 -41.35
C GLN A 497 37.25 11.16 -41.96
N ASP A 498 36.74 11.82 -43.00
CA ASP A 498 35.77 11.33 -43.96
C ASP A 498 36.27 10.05 -44.65
N ASN A 499 35.35 9.12 -44.92
CA ASN A 499 35.30 8.54 -46.27
C ASN A 499 33.93 7.96 -46.62
N THR A 500 33.43 8.48 -47.72
CA THR A 500 32.34 8.02 -48.56
C THR A 500 32.57 6.62 -49.13
N SER A 501 31.50 5.86 -49.40
CA SER A 501 31.15 5.31 -50.74
C SER A 501 30.23 4.06 -50.70
N GLN A 502 29.14 4.14 -51.49
CA GLN A 502 28.61 3.12 -52.43
C GLN A 502 28.06 1.78 -51.86
N SER A 503 26.77 1.41 -51.94
CA SER A 503 25.79 1.25 -53.04
C SER A 503 25.63 -0.20 -53.56
N THR A 504 24.53 -0.85 -53.13
CA THR A 504 23.60 -1.73 -53.90
C THR A 504 24.02 -3.21 -54.18
N PRO A 505 23.13 -4.09 -54.73
CA PRO A 505 22.36 -5.09 -53.96
C PRO A 505 22.41 -6.51 -54.60
N SER A 506 21.68 -7.50 -54.05
CA SER A 506 20.86 -8.48 -54.82
C SER A 506 20.56 -9.81 -54.10
N SER A 507 19.39 -10.37 -54.46
CA SER A 507 18.95 -11.79 -54.48
C SER A 507 18.88 -12.55 -53.14
N GLY A 508 17.80 -13.23 -52.76
CA GLY A 508 16.73 -13.86 -53.54
C GLY A 508 16.88 -15.38 -53.43
N ASN A 509 16.05 -16.06 -52.64
CA ASN A 509 15.48 -17.37 -53.01
C ASN A 509 14.39 -17.85 -52.04
N SER A 510 13.28 -18.19 -52.68
CA SER A 510 12.13 -18.98 -52.25
C SER A 510 12.45 -20.46 -52.07
N PHE A 511 11.76 -21.16 -51.17
CA PHE A 511 11.26 -22.52 -51.41
C PHE A 511 10.02 -22.80 -50.56
N ALA A 512 9.05 -23.46 -51.19
CA ALA A 512 7.72 -23.81 -50.69
C ALA A 512 7.53 -25.33 -50.64
N SER A 513 6.34 -25.74 -50.15
CA SER A 513 5.67 -27.07 -50.19
C SER A 513 5.99 -28.02 -49.01
N SER A 514 5.08 -28.79 -48.41
CA SER A 514 3.65 -29.12 -48.61
C SER A 514 3.06 -29.68 -47.29
N ILE A 515 1.84 -29.33 -46.86
CA ILE A 515 0.51 -30.01 -47.03
C ILE A 515 0.35 -31.38 -46.33
N ASN A 516 -0.61 -31.44 -45.38
CA ASN A 516 -1.65 -32.46 -45.10
C ASN A 516 -1.99 -32.37 -43.61
N ASP A 517 -3.20 -32.52 -43.07
CA ASP A 517 -4.59 -32.52 -43.53
C ASP A 517 -5.41 -32.49 -42.21
N THR A 518 -6.60 -31.91 -42.23
CA THR A 518 -7.59 -31.87 -41.11
C THR A 518 -8.43 -33.18 -41.12
N PRO A 519 -9.55 -33.40 -40.37
CA PRO A 519 -10.27 -32.57 -39.38
C PRO A 519 -10.82 -33.31 -38.13
N ASN A 520 -11.31 -32.58 -37.12
CA ASN A 520 -12.71 -32.66 -36.61
C ASN A 520 -12.94 -31.91 -35.28
N HIS A 521 -13.90 -30.98 -35.33
CA HIS A 521 -14.72 -30.45 -34.23
C HIS A 521 -15.86 -31.46 -33.91
N PRO A 522 -16.75 -31.31 -32.87
CA PRO A 522 -17.31 -30.05 -32.35
C PRO A 522 -17.64 -29.96 -30.82
N TYR A 523 -18.07 -28.74 -30.46
CA TYR A 523 -18.72 -28.28 -29.22
C TYR A 523 -19.96 -29.08 -28.78
N PRO A 524 -20.46 -28.81 -27.55
CA PRO A 524 -21.87 -28.44 -27.46
C PRO A 524 -22.15 -27.22 -26.56
N PHE A 525 -23.06 -26.38 -27.08
CA PHE A 525 -23.97 -25.49 -26.35
C PHE A 525 -25.05 -26.31 -25.63
N LYS A 526 -25.56 -25.82 -24.48
CA LYS A 526 -26.92 -26.14 -24.02
C LYS A 526 -27.59 -24.91 -23.39
N GLU A 527 -28.84 -24.74 -23.81
CA GLU A 527 -29.80 -23.67 -23.55
C GLU A 527 -30.44 -23.72 -22.15
N GLN A 528 -31.03 -22.56 -21.81
CA GLN A 528 -32.11 -22.35 -20.86
C GLN A 528 -33.38 -23.14 -21.20
N THR A 529 -34.14 -23.54 -20.18
CA THR A 529 -35.58 -23.24 -20.03
C THR A 529 -36.15 -23.86 -18.75
N ALA A 530 -36.91 -23.04 -18.01
CA ALA A 530 -38.02 -23.29 -17.08
C ALA A 530 -37.90 -22.41 -15.82
#